data_AF-A0A3B9A8W8-F1
#
_entry.id   AF-A0A3B9A8W8-F1
#
_cell.length_a   1.000
_cell.length_b   1.000
_cell.length_c   1.000
_cell.angle_alpha   90.00
_cell.angle_beta   90.00
_cell.angle_gamma   90.00
#
_symmetry.space_group_name_H-M   'P 1'
#
loop_
_entity.id
_entity.type
_entity.pdbx_description
1 polymer ?
#
loop_
_entity_poly.entity_id
_entity_poly.type
_entity_poly.pdbx_seq_one_letter_code
_entity_poly.pdbx_strand_id
1 'polypeptide(L)'
;MFEVFDEPLRFELLDGTRLCYGEGPVDGADLTIPANIENYNFGEFDPHQILAWLDDGAMEKITVRDPKGNERRDAYFELRAGCLFVRQPLRLFMATTRTDIAISDCLFYFVEAAKVARTAL
;
A
#
# COMPACT_ATOMS: atom_id res chain seq x y z
N MET A 1 20.72 8.17 13.90
CA MET A 1 20.84 7.20 12.80
C MET A 1 19.72 7.54 11.82
N PHE A 2 20.03 7.84 10.56
CA PHE A 2 19.03 8.13 9.54
C PHE A 2 18.96 6.93 8.60
N GLU A 3 17.75 6.43 8.33
CA GLU A 3 17.52 5.41 7.31
C GLU A 3 17.27 6.13 5.98
N VAL A 4 18.03 5.77 4.95
CA VAL A 4 17.84 6.26 3.58
C VAL A 4 17.21 5.13 2.79
N PHE A 5 16.02 5.37 2.25
CA PHE A 5 15.32 4.44 1.38
C PHE A 5 15.60 4.83 -0.07
N ASP A 6 16.28 3.96 -0.81
CA ASP A 6 16.55 4.16 -2.22
C ASP A 6 15.28 3.85 -3.02
N GLU A 7 14.87 4.79 -3.88
CA GLU A 7 13.73 4.66 -4.81
C GLU A 7 12.42 4.11 -4.20
N PRO A 8 11.82 4.82 -3.23
CA PRO A 8 10.53 4.41 -2.67
C PRO A 8 9.42 4.45 -3.72
N LEU A 9 8.60 3.40 -3.75
CA LEU A 9 7.42 3.33 -4.60
C LEU A 9 6.20 3.86 -3.85
N ARG A 10 5.23 4.38 -4.60
CA ARG A 10 3.96 4.91 -4.08
C ARG A 10 2.85 3.89 -4.35
N PHE A 11 2.01 3.64 -3.35
CA PHE A 11 0.73 2.99 -3.54
C PHE A 11 -0.34 4.06 -3.74
N GLU A 12 -0.84 4.18 -4.96
CA GLU A 12 -1.75 5.25 -5.37
C GLU A 12 -3.10 4.68 -5.76
N LEU A 13 -4.14 5.50 -5.58
CA LEU A 13 -5.50 5.19 -5.98
C LEU A 13 -5.87 6.07 -7.17
N LEU A 14 -6.57 5.49 -8.15
CA LEU A 14 -7.10 6.28 -9.26
C LEU A 14 -8.23 7.19 -8.80
N ASP A 15 -8.40 8.31 -9.50
CA ASP A 15 -9.48 9.26 -9.25
C ASP A 15 -10.86 8.58 -9.21
N GLY A 16 -11.70 9.02 -8.26
CA GLY A 16 -13.04 8.46 -8.08
C GLY A 16 -13.10 7.14 -7.31
N THR A 17 -11.97 6.64 -6.79
CA THR A 17 -11.95 5.49 -5.90
C THR A 17 -12.68 5.80 -4.58
N ARG A 18 -13.63 4.94 -4.21
CA ARG A 18 -14.35 5.00 -2.94
C ARG A 18 -13.56 4.26 -1.88
N LEU A 19 -12.73 5.00 -1.15
CA LEU A 19 -11.89 4.48 -0.07
C LEU A 19 -12.59 4.58 1.29
N CYS A 20 -12.59 3.49 2.05
CA CYS A 20 -12.99 3.44 3.45
C CYS A 20 -11.86 2.90 4.33
N TYR A 21 -11.96 3.18 5.63
CA TYR A 21 -11.11 2.58 6.66
C TYR A 21 -11.98 1.80 7.64
N GLY A 22 -11.58 0.58 8.01
CA GLY A 22 -12.38 -0.29 8.87
C GLY A 22 -11.68 -1.60 9.24
N GLU A 23 -12.41 -2.50 9.90
CA GLU A 23 -11.90 -3.82 10.30
C GLU A 23 -12.30 -4.95 9.32
N GLY A 24 -12.96 -4.60 8.22
CA GLY A 24 -13.47 -5.54 7.22
C GLY A 24 -14.02 -4.81 5.98
N PRO A 25 -14.60 -5.54 5.01
CA PRO A 25 -15.26 -4.95 3.85
C PRO A 25 -16.39 -3.99 4.27
N VAL A 26 -16.51 -2.86 3.57
CA VAL A 26 -17.58 -1.88 3.75
C VAL A 26 -18.41 -1.80 2.47
N ASP A 27 -19.73 -1.94 2.61
CA ASP A 27 -20.67 -1.87 1.48
C ASP A 27 -20.53 -0.54 0.72
N GLY A 28 -20.34 -0.64 -0.60
CA GLY A 28 -20.20 0.52 -1.48
C GLY A 28 -18.81 1.16 -1.49
N ALA A 29 -17.85 0.63 -0.73
CA ALA A 29 -16.44 0.97 -0.88
C ALA A 29 -15.80 0.13 -1.99
N ASP A 30 -14.91 0.72 -2.78
CA ASP A 30 -14.07 -0.06 -3.71
C ASP A 30 -12.89 -0.70 -2.96
N LEU A 31 -12.32 0.05 -2.01
CA LEU A 31 -11.24 -0.38 -1.13
C LEU A 31 -11.60 -0.08 0.31
N THR A 32 -11.43 -1.07 1.18
CA THR A 32 -11.36 -0.83 2.63
C THR A 32 -9.98 -1.16 3.16
N ILE A 33 -9.35 -0.20 3.83
CA ILE A 33 -8.03 -0.34 4.45
C ILE A 33 -8.20 -0.53 5.96
N PRO A 34 -7.39 -1.37 6.63
CA PRO A 34 -7.36 -1.43 8.08
C PRO A 34 -7.23 -0.04 8.71
N ALA A 35 -8.13 0.31 9.64
CA ALA A 35 -8.14 1.65 10.26
C ALA A 35 -6.86 1.98 11.05
N ASN A 36 -6.03 0.97 11.33
CA ASN A 36 -4.76 1.09 12.02
C ASN A 36 -3.54 1.01 11.08
N ILE A 37 -3.71 1.24 9.77
CA ILE A 37 -2.61 1.13 8.78
C ILE A 37 -1.41 2.01 9.14
N GLU A 38 -1.61 3.15 9.80
CA GLU A 38 -0.55 4.06 10.24
C GLU A 38 0.40 3.43 11.27
N ASN A 39 -0.04 2.39 12.00
CA ASN A 39 0.80 1.65 12.94
C ASN A 39 1.91 0.85 12.26
N TYR A 40 1.80 0.63 10.94
CA TYR A 40 2.82 -0.04 10.14
C TYR A 40 3.85 0.94 9.55
N ASN A 41 3.72 2.24 9.83
CA ASN A 41 4.73 3.23 9.43
C ASN A 41 6.08 2.88 10.06
N PHE A 42 7.11 2.83 9.21
CA PHE A 42 8.48 2.40 9.53
C PHE A 42 8.59 0.94 10.00
N GLY A 43 7.51 0.17 9.88
CA GLY A 43 7.43 -1.25 10.18
C GLY A 43 7.50 -2.12 8.92
N GLU A 44 7.77 -3.40 9.12
CA GLU A 44 7.62 -4.42 8.09
C GLU A 44 6.16 -4.87 8.01
N PHE A 45 5.66 -5.05 6.78
CA PHE A 45 4.34 -5.57 6.46
C PHE A 45 4.48 -6.92 5.76
N ASP A 46 3.84 -7.94 6.32
CA ASP A 46 4.08 -9.34 5.96
C ASP A 46 3.07 -9.88 4.91
N PRO A 47 3.49 -10.77 3.99
CA PRO A 47 2.61 -11.37 2.97
C PRO A 47 1.38 -12.14 3.47
N HIS A 48 1.31 -12.50 4.74
CA HIS A 48 0.19 -13.20 5.35
C HIS A 48 -0.85 -12.25 5.96
N GLN A 49 -0.59 -10.94 5.98
CA GLN A 49 -1.49 -9.93 6.51
C GLN A 49 -2.35 -9.30 5.41
N ILE A 50 -3.63 -9.12 5.68
CA ILE A 50 -4.54 -8.40 4.79
C ILE A 50 -4.13 -6.93 4.78
N LEU A 51 -3.83 -6.42 3.58
CA LEU A 51 -3.57 -4.99 3.36
C LEU A 51 -4.86 -4.22 3.09
N ALA A 52 -5.79 -4.81 2.35
CA ALA A 52 -7.07 -4.21 2.02
C ALA A 52 -8.14 -5.28 1.73
N TRP A 53 -9.40 -4.91 1.87
CA TRP A 53 -10.52 -5.61 1.26
C TRP A 53 -10.93 -4.88 -0.01
N LEU A 54 -11.09 -5.61 -1.10
CA LEU A 54 -11.42 -5.09 -2.43
C LEU A 54 -12.82 -5.54 -2.84
N ASP A 55 -13.59 -4.62 -3.41
CA ASP A 55 -14.76 -4.96 -4.21
C ASP A 55 -14.34 -5.54 -5.58
N ASP A 56 -15.28 -6.15 -6.29
CA ASP A 56 -15.02 -6.76 -7.60
C ASP A 56 -14.46 -5.73 -8.60
N GLY A 57 -13.29 -6.02 -9.16
CA GLY A 57 -12.60 -5.15 -10.12
C GLY A 57 -11.86 -3.96 -9.51
N ALA A 58 -11.92 -3.75 -8.19
CA ALA A 58 -11.26 -2.63 -7.53
C ALA A 58 -9.72 -2.70 -7.58
N MET A 59 -9.13 -3.86 -7.92
CA MET A 59 -7.69 -4.00 -8.18
C MET A 59 -7.22 -3.06 -9.30
N GLU A 60 -8.07 -2.78 -10.30
CA GLU A 60 -7.74 -1.86 -11.40
C GLU A 60 -7.73 -0.38 -10.99
N LYS A 61 -8.18 -0.07 -9.78
CA LYS A 61 -8.12 1.28 -9.19
C LYS A 61 -6.83 1.56 -8.43
N ILE A 62 -5.92 0.58 -8.36
CA ILE A 62 -4.63 0.69 -7.68
C ILE A 62 -3.54 0.85 -8.75
N THR A 63 -2.61 1.78 -8.55
CA THR A 63 -1.43 1.94 -9.42
C THR A 63 -0.17 2.09 -8.56
N VAL A 64 0.93 1.53 -9.06
CA VAL A 64 2.25 1.59 -8.42
C VAL A 64 3.27 1.78 -9.53
N ARG A 65 3.81 2.99 -9.66
CA ARG A 65 4.73 3.30 -10.76
C ARG A 65 6.16 3.47 -10.28
N ASP A 66 7.09 2.89 -11.05
CA ASP A 66 8.51 3.16 -10.87
C ASP A 66 8.88 4.58 -11.34
N PRO A 67 10.11 5.07 -11.08
CA PRO A 67 10.55 6.39 -11.54
C PRO A 67 10.54 6.58 -13.06
N LYS A 68 10.44 5.50 -13.84
CA LYS A 68 10.33 5.51 -15.30
C LYS A 68 8.86 5.48 -15.77
N GLY A 69 7.90 5.42 -14.84
CA GLY A 69 6.47 5.40 -15.11
C GLY A 69 5.91 4.02 -15.44
N ASN A 70 6.69 2.94 -15.30
CA ASN A 70 6.20 1.59 -15.56
C ASN A 70 5.31 1.12 -14.40
N GLU A 71 4.19 0.48 -14.74
CA GLU A 71 3.30 -0.14 -13.75
C GLU A 71 3.98 -1.35 -13.10
N ARG A 72 3.93 -1.43 -11.77
CA ARG A 72 4.58 -2.45 -10.94
C ARG A 72 3.62 -3.09 -9.94
N ARG A 73 2.33 -2.69 -9.88
CA ARG A 73 1.32 -3.20 -8.94
C ARG A 73 1.40 -4.71 -8.77
N ASP A 74 1.33 -5.47 -9.87
CA ASP A 74 1.23 -6.93 -9.82
C ASP A 74 2.54 -7.64 -9.40
N ALA A 75 3.66 -6.91 -9.40
CA ALA A 75 4.93 -7.39 -8.85
C ALA A 75 4.96 -7.33 -7.32
N TYR A 76 4.14 -6.49 -6.70
CA TYR A 76 4.14 -6.24 -5.26
C TYR A 76 2.87 -6.67 -4.55
N PHE A 77 1.74 -6.66 -5.26
CA PHE A 77 0.43 -6.89 -4.67
C PHE A 77 -0.30 -8.00 -5.41
N GLU A 78 -1.10 -8.76 -4.66
CA GLU A 78 -1.94 -9.80 -5.22
C GLU A 78 -3.31 -9.83 -4.55
N LEU A 79 -4.33 -10.12 -5.35
CA LEU A 79 -5.69 -10.30 -4.88
C LEU A 79 -5.93 -11.78 -4.59
N ARG A 80 -6.30 -12.11 -3.35
CA ARG A 80 -6.67 -13.46 -2.92
C ARG A 80 -8.01 -13.40 -2.19
N ALA A 81 -9.04 -14.02 -2.77
CA ALA A 81 -10.39 -14.09 -2.18
C ALA A 81 -10.94 -12.73 -1.70
N GLY A 82 -10.89 -11.71 -2.58
CA GLY A 82 -11.39 -10.36 -2.26
C GLY A 82 -10.49 -9.55 -1.31
N CYS A 83 -9.35 -10.09 -0.89
CA CYS A 83 -8.39 -9.40 -0.04
C CYS A 83 -7.08 -9.13 -0.81
N LEU A 84 -6.56 -7.91 -0.66
CA LEU A 84 -5.26 -7.52 -1.18
C LEU A 84 -4.17 -7.91 -0.19
N PHE A 85 -3.10 -8.51 -0.70
CA PHE A 85 -1.92 -8.88 0.07
C PHE A 85 -0.66 -8.37 -0.61
N VAL A 86 0.41 -8.20 0.17
CA VAL A 86 1.75 -8.01 -0.38
C VAL A 86 2.33 -9.37 -0.80
N ARG A 87 3.08 -9.41 -1.90
CA ARG A 87 3.70 -10.64 -2.41
C ARG A 87 5.02 -10.99 -1.70
N GLN A 88 5.60 -10.01 -1.04
CA GLN A 88 6.89 -10.06 -0.36
C GLN A 88 6.89 -9.05 0.80
N PRO A 89 7.74 -9.23 1.82
CA PRO A 89 7.81 -8.28 2.92
C PRO A 89 8.16 -6.87 2.43
N LEU A 90 7.32 -5.90 2.80
CA LEU A 90 7.51 -4.49 2.46
C LEU A 90 7.75 -3.68 3.72
N ARG A 91 8.53 -2.60 3.63
CA ARG A 91 8.55 -1.58 4.67
C ARG A 91 7.66 -0.42 4.24
N LEU A 92 6.63 -0.12 5.02
CA LEU A 92 5.69 0.97 4.74
C LEU A 92 6.11 2.23 5.47
N PHE A 93 5.83 3.41 4.91
CA PHE A 93 6.01 4.68 5.59
C PHE A 93 5.10 5.75 4.99
N MET A 94 4.78 6.74 5.82
CA MET A 94 3.80 7.79 5.52
C MET A 94 2.44 7.25 5.07
N ALA A 95 2.07 6.05 5.53
CA ALA A 95 0.69 5.58 5.49
C ALA A 95 -0.21 6.56 6.22
N THR A 96 -1.37 6.83 5.63
CA THR A 96 -2.33 7.80 6.13
C THR A 96 -3.73 7.22 6.26
N THR A 97 -4.48 7.66 7.27
CA THR A 97 -5.94 7.44 7.39
C THR A 97 -6.76 8.61 6.85
N ARG A 98 -6.10 9.63 6.28
CA ARG A 98 -6.77 10.77 5.63
C ARG A 98 -7.15 10.43 4.20
N THR A 99 -8.44 10.22 3.95
CA THR A 99 -8.98 9.88 2.63
C THR A 99 -8.62 10.91 1.56
N ASP A 100 -8.63 12.22 1.88
CA ASP A 100 -8.28 13.27 0.93
C ASP A 100 -6.83 13.15 0.44
N ILE A 101 -5.89 12.83 1.32
CA ILE A 101 -4.48 12.62 0.97
C ILE A 101 -4.30 11.31 0.20
N ALA A 102 -4.91 10.21 0.68
CA ALA A 102 -4.78 8.91 0.06
C ALA A 102 -5.27 8.88 -1.41
N ILE A 103 -6.30 9.67 -1.71
CA ILE A 103 -6.85 9.79 -3.06
C ILE A 103 -6.06 10.79 -3.93
N SER A 104 -5.64 11.94 -3.38
CA SER A 104 -5.00 12.99 -4.18
C SER A 104 -3.49 12.83 -4.37
N ASP A 105 -2.84 12.01 -3.54
CA ASP A 105 -1.40 11.78 -3.59
C ASP A 105 -1.08 10.28 -3.56
N CYS A 106 -0.97 9.68 -2.37
CA CYS A 106 -0.77 8.25 -2.22
C CYS A 106 -1.27 7.79 -0.84
N LEU A 107 -1.63 6.51 -0.74
CA LEU A 107 -2.03 5.89 0.52
C LEU A 107 -0.83 5.68 1.45
N PHE A 108 0.29 5.23 0.88
CA PHE A 108 1.57 5.06 1.56
C PHE A 108 2.71 4.96 0.53
N TYR A 109 3.93 5.11 1.04
CA TYR A 109 5.15 4.73 0.32
C TYR A 109 5.67 3.39 0.84
N PHE A 110 6.43 2.68 0.01
CA PHE A 110 7.06 1.44 0.41
C PHE A 110 8.36 1.14 -0.31
N VAL A 111 9.15 0.27 0.31
CA VAL A 111 10.30 -0.42 -0.30
C VAL A 111 10.24 -1.92 0.02
N GLU A 112 10.97 -2.74 -0.73
CA GLU A 112 11.21 -4.13 -0.33
C GLU A 112 12.01 -4.17 0.98
N ALA A 113 11.55 -4.92 1.98
CA ALA A 113 12.22 -4.99 3.28
C ALA A 113 13.67 -5.51 3.15
N ALA A 114 13.92 -6.42 2.20
CA ALA A 114 15.25 -6.95 1.91
C ALA A 114 16.23 -5.92 1.32
N LYS A 115 15.73 -4.84 0.71
CA LYS A 115 16.55 -3.78 0.09
C LYS A 115 16.93 -2.65 1.05
N VAL A 116 16.43 -2.66 2.29
CA VAL A 116 16.85 -1.69 3.30
C VAL A 116 18.29 -2.03 3.71
N ALA A 117 19.25 -1.41 3.04
CA ALA A 117 20.65 -1.51 3.38
C ALA A 117 20.87 -0.95 4.79
N ARG A 118 21.47 -1.76 5.67
CA ARG A 118 22.00 -1.28 6.95
C ARG A 118 23.14 -0.31 6.66
N THR A 119 22.91 0.99 6.83
CA THR A 119 24.03 1.94 6.96
C THR A 119 24.65 1.73 8.33
N ALA A 120 25.64 0.84 8.41
CA ALA A 120 26.64 0.86 9.47
C ALA A 120 27.80 1.75 9.01
N LEU A 121 27.78 3.02 9.42
CA LEU A 121 28.90 3.73 10.04
C LEU A 121 28.42 5.07 10.63
#